data_AF-A0A668THB7-F1
#
_entry.id   AF-A0A668THB7-F1
#
_cell.length_a   1.000
_cell.length_b   1.000
_cell.length_c   1.000
_cell.angle_alpha   90.00
_cell.angle_beta   90.00
_cell.angle_gamma   90.00
#
_symmetry.space_group_name_H-M   'P 1'
#
loop_
_entity.id
_entity.type
_entity.pdbx_description
1 polymer ?
#
loop_
_entity_poly.entity_id
_entity_poly.type
_entity_poly.pdbx_seq_one_letter_code
_entity_poly.pdbx_strand_id
1 'polypeptide(L)'
;MSLKPRMVNFDETWNKLLTTIKAVVMLDYVERATWNDRFSDIYALCVAYPEPLGEKLYTETKIFLENHVRQLYKKVLESEEKVLVMYHRYWDEYSKGADYMDCLYRYLNTQFIKKNKLTEADLQYGYGGVDMNEPLMEIGELALDMWRKLMIEPLQAVLIRMLLNEIKNDRCGENPNQKVIHGVINSFVHVEQYKKKFPLKFYQEIFEGPFLTKTGEYYKQEASNLLQESNCSQYMEKVRKSVVCPSVIGYLCFLKELYNAF
;
A
#
# COMPACT_ATOMS: atom_id res chain seq x y z
N MET A 1 6.18 -30.45 -19.40
CA MET A 1 4.91 -30.71 -18.69
C MET A 1 3.79 -30.89 -19.72
N SER A 2 2.88 -31.85 -19.54
CA SER A 2 1.71 -32.04 -20.42
C SER A 2 0.58 -31.11 -19.99
N LEU A 3 -0.07 -30.41 -20.93
CA LEU A 3 -1.14 -29.43 -20.69
C LEU A 3 -2.52 -30.07 -20.39
N LYS A 4 -2.57 -31.38 -20.11
CA LYS A 4 -3.84 -32.06 -19.83
C LYS A 4 -4.22 -31.91 -18.36
N PRO A 5 -5.52 -31.76 -18.03
CA PRO A 5 -6.03 -31.84 -16.66
C PRO A 5 -5.51 -33.11 -15.97
N ARG A 6 -5.07 -32.98 -14.72
CA ARG A 6 -4.49 -34.06 -13.92
C ARG A 6 -5.00 -33.96 -12.49
N MET A 7 -4.98 -35.10 -11.78
CA MET A 7 -5.10 -35.09 -10.32
C MET A 7 -3.82 -34.50 -9.74
N VAL A 8 -3.97 -33.44 -8.96
CA VAL A 8 -2.88 -32.71 -8.32
C VAL A 8 -3.12 -32.72 -6.82
N ASN A 9 -2.11 -33.06 -6.03
CA ASN A 9 -2.18 -32.93 -4.58
C ASN A 9 -1.98 -31.47 -4.21
N PHE A 10 -3.07 -30.81 -3.77
CA PHE A 10 -3.05 -29.41 -3.39
C PHE A 10 -1.98 -29.11 -2.33
N ASP A 11 -1.95 -29.87 -1.24
CA ASP A 11 -1.12 -29.54 -0.08
C ASP A 11 0.38 -29.62 -0.42
N GLU A 12 0.77 -30.58 -1.25
CA GLU A 12 2.17 -30.69 -1.70
C GLU A 12 2.57 -29.51 -2.60
N THR A 13 1.74 -29.17 -3.60
CA THR A 13 2.00 -28.03 -4.49
C THR A 13 1.94 -26.69 -3.75
N TRP A 14 1.00 -26.55 -2.81
CA TRP A 14 0.82 -25.36 -2.00
C TRP A 14 2.03 -25.12 -1.11
N ASN A 15 2.58 -26.14 -0.45
CA ASN A 15 3.78 -25.97 0.39
C ASN A 15 5.00 -25.48 -0.41
N LYS A 16 5.20 -26.01 -1.63
CA LYS A 16 6.27 -25.55 -2.53
C LYS A 16 6.04 -24.12 -3.01
N LEU A 17 4.80 -23.81 -3.39
CA LEU A 17 4.38 -22.49 -3.83
C LEU A 17 4.52 -21.46 -2.70
N LEU A 18 4.03 -21.78 -1.50
CA LEU A 18 4.09 -20.97 -0.29
C LEU A 18 5.53 -20.61 0.10
N THR A 19 6.46 -21.55 -0.01
CA THR A 19 7.89 -21.29 0.24
C THR A 19 8.42 -20.23 -0.72
N THR A 20 8.03 -20.31 -2.00
CA THR A 20 8.44 -19.33 -3.01
C THR A 20 7.75 -17.99 -2.80
N ILE A 21 6.45 -17.97 -2.50
CA ILE A 21 5.69 -16.75 -2.19
C ILE A 21 6.29 -16.04 -0.99
N LYS A 22 6.61 -16.77 0.08
CA LYS A 22 7.25 -16.20 1.27
C LYS A 22 8.59 -15.54 0.94
N ALA A 23 9.41 -16.18 0.12
CA ALA A 23 10.67 -15.61 -0.34
C ALA A 23 10.43 -14.33 -1.17
N VAL A 24 9.47 -14.35 -2.10
CA VAL A 24 9.15 -13.22 -2.98
C VAL A 24 8.63 -12.01 -2.20
N VAL A 25 7.75 -12.25 -1.22
CA VAL A 25 7.18 -11.18 -0.37
C VAL A 25 8.26 -10.55 0.53
N MET A 26 9.27 -11.32 0.93
CA MET A 26 10.42 -10.82 1.69
C MET A 26 11.56 -10.28 0.81
N LEU A 27 11.38 -10.24 -0.52
CA LEU A 27 12.40 -9.90 -1.50
C LEU A 27 13.69 -10.74 -1.42
N ASP A 28 13.56 -11.99 -0.96
CA ASP A 28 14.64 -12.96 -1.00
C ASP A 28 14.88 -13.45 -2.43
N TYR A 29 16.11 -13.88 -2.71
CA TYR A 29 16.47 -14.42 -4.02
C TYR A 29 15.74 -15.74 -4.29
N VAL A 30 15.03 -15.79 -5.42
CA VAL A 30 14.41 -17.01 -5.94
C VAL A 30 15.09 -17.39 -7.25
N GLU A 31 15.51 -18.64 -7.36
CA GLU A 31 16.09 -19.17 -8.58
C GLU A 31 15.07 -19.12 -9.74
N ARG A 32 15.52 -18.70 -10.93
CA ARG A 32 14.65 -18.54 -12.10
C ARG A 32 13.95 -19.85 -12.50
N ALA A 33 14.62 -21.00 -12.35
CA ALA A 33 14.00 -22.30 -12.61
C ALA A 33 12.82 -22.55 -11.68
N THR A 34 13.03 -22.35 -10.37
CA THR A 34 11.99 -22.45 -9.33
C THR A 34 10.83 -21.50 -9.62
N TRP A 35 11.10 -20.25 -10.01
CA TRP A 35 10.09 -19.27 -10.37
C TRP A 35 9.23 -19.71 -11.57
N ASN A 36 9.86 -20.22 -12.63
CA ASN A 36 9.16 -20.73 -13.82
C ASN A 36 8.30 -21.95 -13.51
N ASP A 37 8.78 -22.84 -12.64
CA ASP A 37 8.01 -24.01 -12.19
C ASP A 37 6.75 -23.60 -11.43
N ARG A 38 6.79 -22.51 -10.64
CA ARG A 38 5.60 -22.01 -9.91
C ARG A 38 4.47 -21.58 -10.84
N PHE A 39 4.74 -21.04 -12.03
CA PHE A 39 3.69 -20.79 -13.02
C PHE A 39 3.00 -22.07 -13.49
N SER A 40 3.80 -23.14 -13.67
CA SER A 40 3.27 -24.45 -14.06
C SER A 40 2.43 -25.06 -12.94
N ASP A 41 2.85 -24.89 -11.68
CA ASP A 41 2.09 -25.35 -10.50
C ASP A 41 0.74 -24.63 -10.38
N ILE A 42 0.71 -23.30 -10.53
CA ILE A 42 -0.53 -22.51 -10.52
C ILE A 42 -1.46 -22.95 -11.67
N TYR A 43 -0.92 -23.13 -12.87
CA TYR A 43 -1.69 -23.64 -14.00
C TYR A 43 -2.29 -25.01 -13.71
N ALA A 44 -1.49 -25.95 -13.17
CA ALA A 44 -1.93 -27.29 -12.84
C ALA A 44 -3.03 -27.30 -11.76
N LEU A 45 -2.95 -26.41 -10.77
CA LEU A 45 -3.97 -26.26 -9.73
C LEU A 45 -5.29 -25.69 -10.28
N CYS A 46 -5.21 -24.71 -11.18
CA CYS A 46 -6.39 -24.12 -11.81
C CYS A 46 -7.10 -25.08 -12.78
N VAL A 47 -6.37 -26.02 -13.40
CA VAL A 47 -6.88 -27.00 -14.38
C VAL A 47 -6.96 -28.41 -13.74
N ALA A 48 -6.89 -28.50 -12.41
CA ALA A 48 -6.95 -29.76 -11.69
C ALA A 48 -8.27 -30.49 -11.91
N TYR A 49 -8.21 -31.82 -11.82
CA TYR A 49 -9.36 -32.73 -11.92
C TYR A 49 -9.46 -33.54 -10.61
N PRO A 50 -10.66 -33.82 -10.05
CA PRO A 50 -12.02 -33.64 -10.61
C PRO A 50 -12.62 -32.23 -10.58
N GLU A 51 -12.16 -31.36 -9.68
CA GLU A 51 -12.64 -29.98 -9.55
C GLU A 51 -11.47 -28.98 -9.61
N PRO A 52 -11.70 -27.76 -10.13
CA PRO A 52 -10.68 -26.73 -10.17
C PRO A 52 -10.37 -26.22 -8.75
N LEU A 53 -9.08 -26.17 -8.40
CA LEU A 53 -8.64 -25.79 -7.05
C LEU A 53 -8.32 -24.29 -6.91
N GLY A 54 -8.79 -23.47 -7.86
CA GLY A 54 -8.51 -22.03 -7.91
C GLY A 54 -9.08 -21.25 -6.72
N GLU A 55 -10.28 -21.60 -6.25
CA GLU A 55 -10.91 -20.97 -5.08
C GLU A 55 -10.12 -21.28 -3.81
N LYS A 56 -9.79 -22.55 -3.58
CA LYS A 56 -8.97 -22.98 -2.44
C LYS A 56 -7.62 -22.27 -2.46
N LEU A 57 -6.98 -22.15 -3.64
CA LEU A 57 -5.73 -21.43 -3.81
C LEU A 57 -5.86 -19.94 -3.44
N TYR A 58 -6.95 -19.28 -3.87
CA TYR A 58 -7.21 -17.88 -3.53
C TYR A 58 -7.40 -17.68 -2.02
N THR A 59 -8.22 -18.51 -1.38
CA THR A 59 -8.50 -18.44 0.06
C THR A 59 -7.24 -18.67 0.90
N GLU A 60 -6.44 -19.69 0.57
CA GLU A 60 -5.17 -19.94 1.27
C GLU A 60 -4.16 -18.80 1.07
N THR A 61 -4.11 -18.22 -0.13
CA THR A 61 -3.27 -17.03 -0.41
C THR A 61 -3.72 -15.83 0.41
N LYS A 62 -5.03 -15.61 0.55
CA LYS A 62 -5.59 -14.56 1.39
C LYS A 62 -5.21 -14.75 2.86
N ILE A 63 -5.37 -15.96 3.40
CA ILE A 63 -5.00 -16.29 4.79
C ILE A 63 -3.50 -16.05 5.01
N PHE A 64 -2.65 -16.43 4.06
CA PHE A 64 -1.22 -16.18 4.13
C PHE A 64 -0.91 -14.67 4.19
N LEU A 65 -1.49 -13.88 3.29
CA LEU A 65 -1.29 -12.43 3.25
C LEU A 65 -1.73 -11.77 4.54
N GLU A 66 -2.92 -12.11 5.03
CA GLU A 66 -3.44 -11.59 6.29
C GLU A 66 -2.49 -11.90 7.46
N ASN A 67 -2.04 -13.15 7.58
CA ASN A 67 -1.11 -13.55 8.64
C ASN A 67 0.25 -12.84 8.51
N HIS A 68 0.76 -12.69 7.29
CA HIS A 68 2.02 -12.00 7.04
C HIS A 68 1.94 -10.53 7.45
N VAL A 69 0.89 -9.82 7.01
CA VAL A 69 0.68 -8.41 7.34
C VAL A 69 0.47 -8.23 8.86
N ARG A 70 -0.27 -9.13 9.53
CA ARG A 70 -0.42 -9.11 10.99
C ARG A 70 0.92 -9.31 11.72
N GLN A 71 1.83 -10.14 11.20
CA GLN A 71 3.16 -10.31 11.76
C GLN A 71 4.01 -9.03 11.58
N LEU A 72 3.93 -8.39 10.41
CA LEU A 72 4.60 -7.11 10.18
C LEU A 72 4.08 -6.02 11.11
N TYR A 73 2.76 -5.95 11.30
CA TYR A 73 2.12 -5.01 12.23
C TYR A 73 2.70 -5.12 13.65
N LYS A 74 2.81 -6.35 14.18
CA LYS A 74 3.40 -6.59 15.51
C LYS A 74 4.85 -6.11 15.60
N LYS A 75 5.67 -6.42 14.59
CA LYS A 75 7.08 -5.97 14.53
C LYS A 75 7.22 -4.45 14.49
N VAL A 76 6.31 -3.77 13.78
CA VAL A 76 6.28 -2.30 13.73
C VAL A 76 5.88 -1.72 15.08
N LEU A 77 4.89 -2.30 15.74
CA LEU A 77 4.41 -1.84 17.04
C LEU A 77 5.47 -1.96 18.14
N GLU A 78 6.28 -3.02 18.11
CA GLU A 78 7.42 -3.20 19.03
C GLU A 78 8.53 -2.13 18.85
N SER A 79 8.55 -1.43 17.72
CA SER A 79 9.60 -0.47 17.36
C SER A 79 9.21 0.98 17.68
N GLU A 80 8.76 1.27 18.91
CA GLU A 80 8.12 2.54 19.34
C GLU A 80 8.80 3.83 18.83
N GLU A 81 10.14 3.91 18.82
CA GLU A 81 10.87 5.13 18.40
C GLU A 81 11.14 5.23 16.88
N LYS A 82 11.01 4.13 16.13
CA LYS A 82 11.39 4.07 14.69
C LYS A 82 10.26 3.54 13.80
N VAL A 83 9.02 3.67 14.25
CA VAL A 83 7.81 3.21 13.55
C VAL A 83 7.78 3.68 12.09
N LEU A 84 8.10 4.95 11.82
CA LEU A 84 8.05 5.53 10.48
C LEU A 84 9.04 4.87 9.51
N VAL A 85 10.28 4.67 9.95
CA VAL A 85 11.35 4.07 9.14
C VAL A 85 11.08 2.59 8.90
N MET A 86 10.64 1.86 9.93
CA MET A 86 10.29 0.45 9.83
C MET A 86 9.08 0.24 8.92
N TYR A 87 8.04 1.06 9.06
CA TYR A 87 6.88 1.04 8.19
C TYR A 87 7.27 1.27 6.74
N HIS A 88 8.08 2.29 6.46
CA HIS A 88 8.55 2.59 5.10
C HIS A 88 9.32 1.41 4.49
N ARG A 89 10.23 0.78 5.26
CA ARG A 89 10.98 -0.39 4.78
C ARG A 89 10.06 -1.56 4.45
N TYR A 90 9.16 -1.92 5.36
CA TYR A 90 8.24 -3.03 5.12
C TYR A 90 7.26 -2.75 3.99
N TRP A 91 6.84 -1.49 3.81
CA TRP A 91 6.02 -1.08 2.67
C TRP A 91 6.77 -1.21 1.33
N ASP A 92 8.02 -0.76 1.26
CA ASP A 92 8.83 -0.87 0.04
C ASP A 92 9.12 -2.33 -0.33
N GLU A 93 9.33 -3.20 0.67
CA GLU A 93 9.47 -4.65 0.48
C GLU A 93 8.15 -5.29 0.03
N TYR A 94 7.06 -5.00 0.73
CA TYR A 94 5.75 -5.59 0.50
C TYR A 94 5.13 -5.16 -0.83
N SER A 95 5.24 -3.90 -1.23
CA SER A 95 4.69 -3.40 -2.49
C SER A 95 5.32 -4.09 -3.70
N LYS A 96 6.66 -4.20 -3.73
CA LYS A 96 7.38 -4.98 -4.76
C LYS A 96 7.04 -6.46 -4.71
N GLY A 97 6.94 -7.03 -3.51
CA GLY A 97 6.50 -8.42 -3.32
C GLY A 97 5.09 -8.66 -3.87
N ALA A 98 4.17 -7.71 -3.67
CA ALA A 98 2.81 -7.73 -4.21
C ALA A 98 2.80 -7.69 -5.74
N ASP A 99 3.62 -6.84 -6.37
CA ASP A 99 3.74 -6.79 -7.83
C ASP A 99 4.26 -8.11 -8.43
N TYR A 100 5.26 -8.73 -7.79
CA TYR A 100 5.78 -10.02 -8.22
C TYR A 100 4.76 -11.14 -8.02
N MET A 101 4.05 -11.14 -6.89
CA MET A 101 2.94 -12.09 -6.66
C MET A 101 1.84 -11.90 -7.70
N ASP A 102 1.43 -10.68 -7.99
CA ASP A 102 0.41 -10.41 -9.01
C ASP A 102 0.84 -10.94 -10.39
N CYS A 103 2.12 -10.77 -10.73
CA CYS A 103 2.68 -11.35 -11.94
C CYS A 103 2.62 -12.88 -11.94
N LEU A 104 2.95 -13.54 -10.82
CA LEU A 104 2.92 -14.98 -10.67
C LEU A 104 1.48 -15.54 -10.78
N TYR A 105 0.54 -14.85 -10.17
CA TYR A 105 -0.88 -15.23 -10.12
C TYR A 105 -1.70 -14.75 -11.31
N ARG A 106 -1.08 -14.16 -12.34
CA ARG A 106 -1.76 -13.64 -13.54
C ARG A 106 -2.71 -14.63 -14.21
N TYR A 107 -2.36 -15.92 -14.22
CA TYR A 107 -3.24 -16.96 -14.73
C TYR A 107 -4.50 -17.14 -13.87
N LEU A 108 -4.36 -17.17 -12.53
CA LEU A 108 -5.48 -17.20 -11.60
C LEU A 108 -6.34 -15.93 -11.73
N ASN A 109 -5.71 -14.75 -11.79
CA ASN A 109 -6.39 -13.47 -11.96
C ASN A 109 -7.26 -13.46 -13.23
N THR A 110 -6.75 -13.98 -14.34
CA THR A 110 -7.49 -13.98 -15.62
C THR A 110 -8.53 -15.08 -15.73
N GLN A 111 -8.26 -16.29 -15.22
CA GLN A 111 -9.16 -17.43 -15.41
C GLN A 111 -10.19 -17.61 -14.30
N PHE A 112 -9.84 -17.28 -13.06
CA PHE A 112 -10.75 -17.44 -11.93
C PHE A 112 -11.37 -16.09 -11.57
N ILE A 113 -10.54 -15.07 -11.34
CA ILE A 113 -11.01 -13.79 -10.82
C ILE A 113 -11.81 -13.04 -11.88
N LYS A 114 -11.31 -12.86 -13.11
CA LYS A 114 -12.10 -12.16 -14.16
C LYS A 114 -13.35 -12.91 -14.63
N LYS A 115 -13.43 -14.23 -14.42
CA LYS A 115 -14.64 -15.01 -14.75
C LYS A 115 -15.69 -14.99 -13.64
N ASN A 116 -15.26 -14.85 -12.38
CA ASN A 116 -16.14 -14.87 -11.20
C ASN A 116 -16.33 -13.48 -10.56
N LYS A 117 -15.57 -12.46 -10.98
CA LYS A 117 -15.76 -11.07 -10.60
C LYS A 117 -17.05 -10.60 -11.26
N LEU A 118 -18.09 -10.46 -10.44
CA LEU A 118 -19.30 -9.75 -10.82
C LEU A 118 -18.87 -8.38 -11.37
N THR A 119 -19.25 -8.08 -12.60
CA THR A 119 -18.95 -6.76 -13.15
C THR A 119 -19.72 -5.71 -12.37
N GLU A 120 -19.23 -4.46 -12.40
CA GLU A 120 -19.93 -3.32 -11.78
C GLU A 120 -21.38 -3.20 -12.30
N ALA A 121 -21.63 -3.64 -13.55
CA ALA A 121 -22.96 -3.79 -14.12
C ALA A 121 -23.79 -4.90 -13.46
N ASP A 122 -23.23 -6.08 -13.20
CA ASP A 122 -23.94 -7.20 -12.55
C ASP A 122 -24.37 -6.84 -11.11
N LEU A 123 -23.52 -6.11 -10.40
CA LEU A 123 -23.84 -5.57 -9.06
C LEU A 123 -24.92 -4.47 -9.13
N GLN A 124 -24.89 -3.63 -10.16
CA GLN A 124 -25.87 -2.55 -10.36
C GLN A 124 -27.25 -3.07 -10.81
N TYR A 125 -27.32 -4.23 -11.47
CA TYR A 125 -28.56 -4.88 -11.90
C TYR A 125 -29.08 -5.95 -10.92
N GLY A 126 -28.51 -6.07 -9.72
CA GLY A 126 -29.03 -6.95 -8.66
C GLY A 126 -28.77 -8.44 -8.87
N TYR A 127 -27.80 -8.81 -9.70
CA TYR A 127 -27.34 -10.20 -9.87
C TYR A 127 -26.36 -10.65 -8.77
N GLY A 128 -26.05 -9.79 -7.80
CA GLY A 128 -25.30 -10.15 -6.60
C GLY A 128 -26.18 -10.90 -5.61
N GLY A 129 -26.02 -12.22 -5.51
CA GLY A 129 -26.59 -13.01 -4.42
C GLY A 129 -26.15 -12.47 -3.06
N VAL A 130 -27.02 -12.62 -2.06
CA VAL A 130 -26.92 -12.09 -0.68
C VAL A 130 -25.71 -12.61 0.12
N ASP A 131 -24.88 -13.49 -0.46
CA ASP A 131 -23.84 -14.26 0.25
C ASP A 131 -22.38 -13.92 -0.13
N MET A 132 -22.13 -12.95 -1.02
CA MET A 132 -20.77 -12.56 -1.41
C MET A 132 -20.40 -11.20 -0.80
N ASN A 133 -20.15 -11.18 0.51
CA ASN A 133 -19.80 -9.98 1.28
C ASN A 133 -18.45 -9.33 0.91
N GLU A 134 -17.63 -9.96 0.05
CA GLU A 134 -16.41 -9.34 -0.46
C GLU A 134 -16.28 -9.57 -1.97
N PRO A 135 -16.10 -8.50 -2.77
CA PRO A 135 -15.86 -8.65 -4.20
C PRO A 135 -14.56 -9.43 -4.41
N LEU A 136 -14.54 -10.36 -5.36
CA LEU A 136 -13.31 -11.01 -5.80
C LEU A 136 -12.37 -9.95 -6.42
N MET A 137 -11.19 -9.79 -5.82
CA MET A 137 -10.16 -8.83 -6.21
C MET A 137 -8.97 -9.57 -6.81
N GLU A 138 -8.23 -8.95 -7.72
CA GLU A 138 -6.97 -9.55 -8.21
C GLU A 138 -5.96 -9.70 -7.05
N ILE A 139 -5.02 -10.64 -7.12
CA ILE A 139 -4.10 -10.91 -5.98
C ILE A 139 -3.29 -9.67 -5.59
N GLY A 140 -2.84 -8.85 -6.54
CA GLY A 140 -2.20 -7.57 -6.23
C GLY A 140 -3.15 -6.58 -5.53
N GLU A 141 -4.39 -6.48 -6.00
CA GLU A 141 -5.43 -5.62 -5.37
C GLU A 141 -5.75 -6.09 -3.94
N LEU A 142 -5.86 -7.40 -3.73
CA LEU A 142 -6.08 -8.02 -2.43
C LEU A 142 -4.92 -7.73 -1.48
N ALA A 143 -3.68 -7.85 -1.95
CA ALA A 143 -2.50 -7.55 -1.15
C ALA A 143 -2.49 -6.10 -0.66
N LEU A 144 -2.86 -5.15 -1.53
CA LEU A 144 -3.00 -3.72 -1.17
C LEU A 144 -4.14 -3.48 -0.18
N ASP A 145 -5.32 -4.11 -0.38
CA ASP A 145 -6.45 -3.98 0.54
C ASP A 145 -6.14 -4.56 1.94
N MET A 146 -5.43 -5.69 2.02
CA MET A 146 -4.98 -6.25 3.29
C MET A 146 -4.00 -5.31 4.00
N TRP A 147 -3.07 -4.69 3.27
CA TRP A 147 -2.16 -3.68 3.84
C TRP A 147 -2.94 -2.48 4.38
N ARG A 148 -3.93 -1.99 3.64
CA ARG A 148 -4.81 -0.88 4.07
C ARG A 148 -5.46 -1.16 5.42
N LYS A 149 -6.18 -2.28 5.52
CA LYS A 149 -7.01 -2.63 6.68
C LYS A 149 -6.19 -3.01 7.90
N LEU A 150 -5.08 -3.74 7.71
CA LEU A 150 -4.33 -4.34 8.81
C LEU A 150 -3.12 -3.50 9.25
N MET A 151 -2.57 -2.64 8.39
CA MET A 151 -1.43 -1.78 8.72
C MET A 151 -1.85 -0.33 8.84
N ILE A 152 -2.44 0.24 7.79
CA ILE A 152 -2.67 1.70 7.74
C ILE A 152 -3.78 2.12 8.70
N GLU A 153 -4.97 1.50 8.62
CA GLU A 153 -6.10 1.87 9.49
C GLU A 153 -5.78 1.85 11.00
N PRO A 154 -5.06 0.84 11.56
CA PRO A 154 -4.69 0.86 12.97
C PRO A 154 -3.51 1.79 13.28
N LEU A 155 -2.54 1.97 12.38
CA LEU A 155 -1.37 2.81 12.62
C LEU A 155 -1.57 4.28 12.22
N GLN A 156 -2.65 4.64 11.54
CA GLN A 156 -2.85 5.96 10.92
C GLN A 156 -2.62 7.11 11.91
N ALA A 157 -3.17 7.02 13.12
CA ALA A 157 -3.06 8.09 14.11
C ALA A 157 -1.61 8.33 14.54
N VAL A 158 -0.83 7.26 14.68
CA VAL A 158 0.59 7.33 15.05
C VAL A 158 1.41 7.81 13.86
N LEU A 159 1.19 7.24 12.66
CA LEU A 159 1.92 7.59 11.44
C LEU A 159 1.70 9.06 11.06
N ILE A 160 0.46 9.54 11.04
CA ILE A 160 0.16 10.95 10.74
C ILE A 160 0.83 11.86 11.76
N ARG A 161 0.71 11.56 13.06
CA ARG A 161 1.32 12.39 14.10
C ARG A 161 2.84 12.48 13.94
N MET A 162 3.51 11.35 13.67
CA MET A 162 4.95 11.32 13.44
C MET A 162 5.33 12.06 12.17
N LEU A 163 4.62 11.82 11.05
CA LEU A 163 4.85 12.54 9.78
C LEU A 163 4.73 14.05 9.95
N LEU A 164 3.67 14.53 10.61
CA LEU A 164 3.45 15.96 10.82
C LEU A 164 4.52 16.57 11.73
N ASN A 165 5.03 15.80 12.70
CA ASN A 165 6.13 16.24 13.56
C ASN A 165 7.46 16.34 12.77
N GLU A 166 7.78 15.33 11.96
CA GLU A 166 8.97 15.35 11.08
C GLU A 166 8.91 16.52 10.08
N ILE A 167 7.74 16.79 9.50
CA ILE A 167 7.54 17.95 8.61
C ILE A 167 7.70 19.27 9.37
N LYS A 168 7.25 19.35 10.63
CA LYS A 168 7.46 20.54 11.46
C LYS A 168 8.95 20.74 11.76
N ASN A 169 9.65 19.67 12.09
CA ASN A 169 11.08 19.69 12.35
C ASN A 169 11.89 20.10 11.11
N ASP A 170 11.49 19.63 9.93
CA ASP A 170 12.04 20.05 8.62
C ASP A 170 11.93 21.57 8.42
N ARG A 171 10.82 22.17 8.86
CA ARG A 171 10.62 23.63 8.81
C ARG A 171 11.49 24.38 9.82
N CYS A 172 11.85 23.75 10.92
CA CYS A 172 12.75 24.30 11.93
C CYS A 172 14.24 24.11 11.59
N GLY A 173 14.56 23.51 10.44
CA GLY A 173 15.93 23.33 9.95
C GLY A 173 16.59 22.01 10.36
N GLU A 174 15.84 21.08 10.95
CA GLU A 174 16.30 19.68 11.04
C GLU A 174 16.21 19.07 9.62
N ASN A 175 17.15 18.22 9.22
CA ASN A 175 17.12 17.53 7.93
C ASN A 175 16.61 16.10 8.12
N PRO A 176 15.28 15.86 8.17
CA PRO A 176 14.75 14.52 8.32
C PRO A 176 14.98 13.69 7.05
N ASN A 177 14.76 12.39 7.17
CA ASN A 177 14.88 11.49 6.03
C ASN A 177 13.69 11.66 5.08
N GLN A 178 13.79 12.62 4.16
CA GLN A 178 12.76 12.94 3.17
C GLN A 178 12.31 11.71 2.36
N LYS A 179 13.21 10.74 2.11
CA LYS A 179 12.85 9.50 1.41
C LYS A 179 11.80 8.70 2.18
N VAL A 180 11.93 8.62 3.51
CA VAL A 180 10.98 7.92 4.37
C VAL A 180 9.64 8.64 4.34
N ILE A 181 9.63 9.97 4.52
CA ILE A 181 8.40 10.78 4.52
C ILE A 181 7.65 10.62 3.19
N HIS A 182 8.33 10.81 2.06
CA HIS A 182 7.75 10.65 0.74
C HIS A 182 7.25 9.22 0.50
N GLY A 183 8.00 8.20 0.89
CA GLY A 183 7.59 6.81 0.70
C GLY A 183 6.39 6.40 1.56
N VAL A 184 6.26 6.93 2.79
CA VAL A 184 5.04 6.72 3.60
C VAL A 184 3.84 7.42 2.96
N ILE A 185 3.99 8.66 2.48
CA ILE A 185 2.90 9.37 1.80
C ILE A 185 2.47 8.62 0.52
N ASN A 186 3.45 8.17 -0.29
CA ASN A 186 3.20 7.35 -1.47
C ASN A 186 2.42 6.07 -1.14
N SER A 187 2.66 5.47 0.03
CA SER A 187 1.91 4.29 0.45
C SER A 187 0.41 4.57 0.59
N PHE A 188 0.01 5.74 1.09
CA PHE A 188 -1.40 6.08 1.28
C PHE A 188 -2.14 6.24 -0.06
N VAL A 189 -1.43 6.68 -1.11
CA VAL A 189 -1.98 6.81 -2.46
C VAL A 189 -2.01 5.45 -3.17
N HIS A 190 -0.87 4.75 -3.16
CA HIS A 190 -0.70 3.50 -3.91
C HIS A 190 -1.64 2.38 -3.43
N VAL A 191 -1.98 2.35 -2.15
CA VAL A 191 -2.92 1.39 -1.58
C VAL A 191 -4.34 1.50 -2.16
N GLU A 192 -4.73 2.65 -2.71
CA GLU A 192 -6.00 2.83 -3.40
C GLU A 192 -5.90 2.85 -4.93
N GLN A 193 -4.71 2.57 -5.49
CA GLN A 193 -4.48 2.63 -6.94
C GLN A 193 -5.41 1.70 -7.74
N TYR A 194 -5.88 0.61 -7.13
CA TYR A 194 -6.84 -0.29 -7.78
C TYR A 194 -8.25 0.32 -7.95
N LYS A 195 -8.60 1.38 -7.21
CA LYS A 195 -9.91 2.05 -7.30
C LYS A 195 -9.91 3.10 -8.41
N LYS A 196 -10.43 2.75 -9.58
CA LYS A 196 -10.48 3.63 -10.76
C LYS A 196 -11.32 4.92 -10.62
N LYS A 197 -12.28 4.97 -9.69
CA LYS A 197 -13.19 6.13 -9.56
C LYS A 197 -12.61 7.28 -8.72
N PHE A 198 -11.86 6.98 -7.66
CA PHE A 198 -11.36 7.99 -6.71
C PHE A 198 -10.05 7.51 -6.05
N PRO A 199 -8.92 7.49 -6.77
CA PRO A 199 -7.66 6.92 -6.27
C PRO A 199 -7.02 7.73 -5.12
N LEU A 200 -7.44 8.99 -4.92
CA LEU A 200 -6.87 9.90 -3.92
C LEU A 200 -7.75 10.10 -2.68
N LYS A 201 -8.92 9.48 -2.62
CA LYS A 201 -9.91 9.77 -1.57
C LYS A 201 -9.38 9.44 -0.18
N PHE A 202 -8.75 8.28 -0.01
CA PHE A 202 -8.17 7.89 1.28
C PHE A 202 -7.00 8.77 1.70
N TYR A 203 -6.14 9.16 0.76
CA TYR A 203 -5.07 10.12 1.03
C TYR A 203 -5.63 11.48 1.51
N GLN A 204 -6.69 11.97 0.85
CA GLN A 204 -7.37 13.22 1.22
C GLN A 204 -7.95 13.17 2.64
N GLU A 205 -8.64 12.07 2.97
CA GLU A 205 -9.31 11.89 4.26
C GLU A 205 -8.31 11.73 5.42
N ILE A 206 -7.23 10.98 5.21
CA ILE A 206 -6.32 10.58 6.28
C ILE A 206 -5.17 11.57 6.47
N PHE A 207 -4.58 12.09 5.40
CA PHE A 207 -3.37 12.91 5.49
C PHE A 207 -3.58 14.38 5.09
N GLU A 208 -4.25 14.64 3.96
CA GLU A 208 -4.35 16.00 3.42
C GLU A 208 -5.06 16.96 4.38
N GLY A 209 -6.20 16.54 4.96
CA GLY A 209 -6.93 17.33 5.95
C GLY A 209 -6.06 17.74 7.15
N PRO A 210 -5.52 16.79 7.93
CA PRO A 210 -4.64 17.09 9.06
C PRO A 210 -3.40 17.91 8.68
N PHE A 211 -2.79 17.63 7.52
CA PHE A 211 -1.64 18.36 7.01
C PHE A 211 -1.95 19.83 6.73
N LEU A 212 -3.05 20.12 6.04
CA LEU A 212 -3.47 21.49 5.74
C LEU A 212 -3.82 22.26 7.02
N THR A 213 -4.55 21.65 7.95
CA THR A 213 -4.88 22.28 9.24
C THR A 213 -3.62 22.62 10.03
N LYS A 214 -2.69 21.67 10.21
CA LYS A 214 -1.45 21.90 10.97
C LYS A 214 -0.51 22.88 10.30
N THR A 215 -0.46 22.88 8.97
CA THR A 215 0.32 23.85 8.20
C THR A 215 -0.26 25.26 8.34
N GLY A 216 -1.59 25.41 8.28
CA GLY A 216 -2.27 26.67 8.52
C GLY A 216 -2.05 27.21 9.94
N GLU A 217 -2.19 26.36 10.96
CA GLU A 217 -1.92 26.71 12.36
C GLU A 217 -0.48 27.19 12.56
N TYR A 218 0.49 26.46 12.01
CA TYR A 218 1.91 26.80 12.10
C TYR A 218 2.18 28.19 11.52
N TYR A 219 1.76 28.45 10.28
CA TYR A 219 2.00 29.74 9.64
C TYR A 219 1.22 30.89 10.28
N LYS A 220 0.03 30.64 10.82
CA LYS A 220 -0.72 31.64 11.58
C LYS A 220 0.02 32.04 12.86
N GLN A 221 0.55 31.06 13.60
CA GLN A 221 1.32 31.31 14.82
C GLN A 221 2.64 32.01 14.50
N GLU A 222 3.36 31.53 13.49
CA GLU A 222 4.62 32.13 13.03
C GLU A 222 4.41 33.58 12.59
N ALA A 223 3.37 33.86 11.80
CA ALA A 223 3.04 35.22 11.39
C ALA A 223 2.72 36.13 12.58
N SER A 224 1.98 35.63 13.58
CA SER A 224 1.67 36.39 14.80
C SER A 224 2.93 36.71 15.62
N ASN A 225 3.84 35.75 15.76
CA ASN A 225 5.11 35.94 16.47
C ASN A 225 6.00 36.96 15.73
N LEU A 226 6.13 36.82 14.41
CA LEU A 226 6.91 37.73 13.58
C LEU A 226 6.37 39.16 13.61
N LEU A 227 5.04 39.34 13.68
CA LEU A 227 4.40 40.64 13.78
C LEU A 227 4.67 41.33 15.12
N GLN A 228 4.80 40.56 16.20
CA GLN A 228 5.12 41.09 17.53
C GLN A 228 6.61 41.45 17.68
N GLU A 229 7.50 40.70 17.03
CA GLU A 229 8.95 40.85 17.20
C GLU A 229 9.63 41.76 16.17
N SER A 230 9.00 42.03 15.02
CA SER A 230 9.65 42.65 13.86
C SER A 230 8.92 43.91 13.37
N ASN A 231 9.67 44.91 12.89
CA ASN A 231 9.10 46.05 12.17
C ASN A 231 8.52 45.61 10.81
N CYS A 232 7.56 46.35 10.24
CA CYS A 232 6.86 45.98 9.00
C CYS A 232 7.76 45.52 7.85
N SER A 233 8.92 46.18 7.60
CA SER A 233 9.86 45.76 6.57
C SER A 233 10.54 44.41 6.87
N GLN A 234 10.91 44.17 8.13
CA GLN A 234 11.52 42.90 8.57
C GLN A 234 10.49 41.77 8.57
N TYR A 235 9.24 42.07 8.94
CA TYR A 235 8.12 41.13 8.83
C TYR A 235 7.91 40.68 7.38
N MET A 236 7.82 41.62 6.43
CA MET A 236 7.65 41.33 5.01
C MET A 236 8.78 40.44 4.48
N GLU A 237 10.03 40.67 4.91
CA GLU A 237 11.16 39.88 4.46
C GLU A 237 11.22 38.49 5.09
N LYS A 238 10.92 38.37 6.39
CA LYS A 238 10.89 37.08 7.10
C LYS A 238 9.73 36.20 6.64
N VAL A 239 8.52 36.75 6.47
CA VAL A 239 7.37 36.01 5.92
C VAL A 239 7.68 35.51 4.52
N ARG A 240 8.30 36.34 3.67
CA ARG A 240 8.71 35.91 2.33
C ARG A 240 9.70 34.74 2.40
N LYS A 241 10.67 34.75 3.31
CA LYS A 241 11.61 33.63 3.48
C LYS A 241 10.95 32.37 4.06
N SER A 242 10.02 32.51 5.01
CA SER A 242 9.31 31.38 5.66
C SER A 242 8.24 30.74 4.75
N VAL A 243 7.58 31.50 3.89
CA VAL A 243 6.62 30.97 2.90
C VAL A 243 7.35 30.32 1.72
N VAL A 244 8.52 30.84 1.36
CA VAL A 244 9.40 30.27 0.32
C VAL A 244 10.34 29.21 0.91
N CYS A 245 10.02 28.65 2.09
CA CYS A 245 10.84 27.61 2.70
C CYS A 245 10.91 26.41 1.73
N PRO A 246 12.12 25.98 1.31
CA PRO A 246 12.29 24.94 0.30
C PRO A 246 11.61 23.61 0.67
N SER A 247 11.46 23.31 1.95
CA SER A 247 10.74 22.13 2.46
C SER A 247 9.25 22.17 2.12
N VAL A 248 8.57 23.30 2.34
CA VAL A 248 7.14 23.45 2.03
C VAL A 248 6.89 23.47 0.53
N ILE A 249 7.76 24.11 -0.26
CA ILE A 249 7.71 24.01 -1.72
C ILE A 249 7.98 22.57 -2.16
N GLY A 250 8.93 21.87 -1.54
CA GLY A 250 9.24 20.47 -1.82
C GLY A 250 8.04 19.55 -1.61
N TYR A 251 7.36 19.64 -0.45
CA TYR A 251 6.16 18.84 -0.21
C TYR A 251 5.01 19.25 -1.13
N LEU A 252 4.78 20.54 -1.38
CA LEU A 252 3.73 20.98 -2.31
C LEU A 252 4.03 20.57 -3.76
N CYS A 253 5.29 20.59 -4.18
CA CYS A 253 5.73 20.07 -5.47
C CYS A 253 5.53 18.56 -5.56
N PHE A 254 5.90 17.81 -4.52
CA PHE A 254 5.68 16.38 -4.43
C PHE A 254 4.19 16.02 -4.46
N LEU A 255 3.36 16.74 -3.71
CA LEU A 255 1.90 16.57 -3.76
C LEU A 255 1.36 16.91 -5.15
N LYS A 256 1.87 17.97 -5.79
CA LYS A 256 1.50 18.31 -7.17
C LYS A 256 1.92 17.23 -8.17
N GLU A 257 3.10 16.62 -8.02
CA GLU A 257 3.56 15.49 -8.84
C GLU A 257 2.67 14.27 -8.62
N LEU A 258 2.34 13.95 -7.37
CA LEU A 258 1.38 12.91 -7.03
C LEU A 258 0.03 13.13 -7.71
N TYR A 259 -0.54 14.32 -7.60
CA TYR A 259 -1.81 14.67 -8.24
C TYR A 259 -1.75 14.67 -9.78
N ASN A 260 -0.56 14.82 -10.39
CA ASN A 260 -0.40 14.74 -11.84
C ASN A 260 -0.13 13.30 -12.33
N ALA A 261 0.31 12.41 -11.46
CA ALA A 261 0.63 11.02 -11.77
C ALA A 261 -0.61 10.09 -11.77
N PHE A 262 -1.72 10.53 -11.16
CA PHE A 262 -2.98 9.79 -11.02
C PHE A 262 -4.16 10.57 -11.58
#